data_AF-A0A2G5VCB7-F1
#
_entry.id   AF-A0A2G5VCB7-F1
#
_cell.length_a   1.000
_cell.length_b   1.000
_cell.length_c   1.000
_cell.angle_alpha   90.00
_cell.angle_beta   90.00
_cell.angle_gamma   90.00
#
_symmetry.space_group_name_H-M   'P 1'
#
loop_
_entity.id
_entity.type
_entity.pdbx_description
1 polymer ?
#
loop_
_entity_poly.entity_id
_entity_poly.type
_entity_poly.pdbx_seq_one_letter_code
_entity_poly.pdbx_strand_id
1 'polypeptide(L)'
;MDPPEMPKMLTQLSSICVLEYLSWERRQYIVSQYPEIRKAEKSLPLHLDTLRIAVDGIQLNEAIYHLVRRISYQNSVPYKKLIQWDLKNRHEVLPGDFCVGFPQGYIFNQKPPTKNPPFAWTTVLQTDLRNPKSDKILGYLPSVYDKLPIHVAFKKVVNGLIGNRPMIYTKKLAFEHLSIWDAEERGGVSKIYRLPVDLKIQAEILKSCWFSFSYDELDVISTILGPKPLKEFSTQLDNYEIFTHPIILNSEKLVLWCGRMDFDHQRINHRHIHLKNHWRITGLIEEWIGSDHDVEMEFSGNFKAVDKSYWTLKAHEEMIKKMMYLKKCESGGRKVKPDERFVF
;
A
#
# COMPACT_ATOMS: atom_id res chain seq x y z
N MET A 1 -25.48 -28.24 -50.45
CA MET A 1 -24.41 -27.55 -49.69
C MET A 1 -24.74 -27.78 -48.24
N ASP A 2 -23.90 -28.53 -47.53
CA ASP A 2 -24.07 -28.68 -46.09
C ASP A 2 -23.83 -27.35 -45.40
N PRO A 3 -24.61 -27.02 -44.36
CA PRO A 3 -24.40 -25.79 -43.61
C PRO A 3 -22.98 -25.78 -43.04
N PRO A 4 -22.29 -24.62 -43.06
CA PRO A 4 -20.94 -24.52 -42.53
C PRO A 4 -20.91 -25.01 -41.09
N GLU A 5 -20.01 -25.94 -40.82
CA GLU A 5 -19.79 -26.51 -39.49
C GLU A 5 -19.56 -25.37 -38.50
N MET A 6 -20.45 -25.21 -37.52
CA MET A 6 -20.31 -24.15 -36.52
C MET A 6 -18.98 -24.34 -35.78
N PRO A 7 -18.14 -23.30 -35.66
CA PRO A 7 -16.89 -23.40 -34.91
C PRO A 7 -17.20 -23.89 -33.49
N LYS A 8 -16.58 -25.01 -33.10
CA LYS A 8 -16.74 -25.60 -31.77
C LYS A 8 -16.60 -24.51 -30.71
N MET A 9 -17.66 -24.23 -29.97
CA MET A 9 -17.60 -23.28 -28.85
C MET A 9 -16.53 -23.76 -27.86
N LEU A 10 -15.61 -22.86 -27.53
CA LEU A 10 -14.69 -23.07 -26.42
C LEU A 10 -15.50 -23.35 -25.16
N THR A 11 -15.25 -24.50 -24.54
CA THR A 11 -15.89 -24.83 -23.26
C THR A 11 -15.42 -23.84 -22.19
N GLN A 12 -16.25 -23.61 -21.17
CA GLN A 12 -15.88 -22.76 -20.04
C GLN A 12 -14.55 -23.20 -19.40
N LEU A 13 -14.31 -24.51 -19.30
CA LEU A 13 -13.06 -25.06 -18.76
C LEU A 13 -11.86 -24.70 -19.64
N SER A 14 -11.98 -24.86 -20.96
CA SER A 14 -10.93 -24.51 -21.91
C SER A 14 -10.58 -23.02 -21.84
N SER A 15 -11.58 -22.14 -21.71
CA SER A 15 -11.34 -20.71 -21.53
C SER A 15 -10.62 -20.40 -20.21
N ILE A 16 -10.99 -21.05 -19.11
CA ILE A 16 -10.33 -20.87 -17.80
C ILE A 16 -8.85 -21.26 -17.90
N CYS A 17 -8.54 -22.42 -18.49
CA CYS A 17 -7.16 -22.88 -18.64
C CYS A 17 -6.31 -21.88 -19.43
N VAL A 18 -6.81 -21.35 -20.54
CA VAL A 18 -6.06 -20.35 -21.34
C VAL A 18 -5.87 -19.06 -20.56
N LEU A 19 -6.91 -18.56 -19.90
CA LEU A 19 -6.85 -17.29 -19.16
C LEU A 19 -5.85 -17.33 -18.00
N GLU A 20 -5.66 -18.48 -17.35
CA GLU A 20 -4.75 -18.65 -16.22
C GLU A 20 -3.28 -18.33 -16.58
N TYR A 21 -2.85 -18.70 -17.80
CA TYR A 21 -1.49 -18.45 -18.29
C TYR A 21 -1.26 -17.04 -18.86
N LEU A 22 -2.32 -16.24 -19.01
CA LEU A 22 -2.20 -14.89 -19.54
C LEU A 22 -1.87 -13.89 -18.43
N SER A 23 -1.13 -12.83 -18.77
CA SER A 23 -0.93 -11.70 -17.87
C SER A 23 -2.25 -11.00 -17.57
N TRP A 24 -2.31 -10.28 -16.45
CA TRP A 24 -3.48 -9.50 -16.03
C TRP A 24 -4.00 -8.59 -17.15
N GLU A 25 -3.09 -7.87 -17.81
CA GLU A 25 -3.41 -6.88 -18.85
C GLU A 25 -4.03 -7.56 -20.07
N ARG A 26 -3.50 -8.71 -20.47
CA ARG A 26 -4.06 -9.51 -21.57
C ARG A 26 -5.45 -10.04 -21.22
N ARG A 27 -5.67 -10.51 -19.98
CA ARG A 27 -7.00 -10.95 -19.52
C ARG A 27 -8.00 -9.79 -19.58
N GLN A 28 -7.62 -8.60 -19.10
CA GLN A 28 -8.49 -7.41 -19.14
C GLN A 28 -8.81 -6.98 -20.56
N TYR A 29 -7.84 -7.03 -21.48
CA TYR A 29 -8.09 -6.77 -22.89
C TYR A 29 -9.12 -7.76 -23.46
N ILE A 30 -8.97 -9.06 -23.23
CA ILE A 30 -9.94 -10.07 -23.73
C ILE A 30 -11.32 -9.84 -23.11
N VAL A 31 -11.41 -9.60 -21.80
CA VAL A 31 -12.69 -9.30 -21.12
C VAL A 31 -13.36 -8.03 -21.66
N SER A 32 -12.58 -7.06 -22.15
CA SER A 32 -13.14 -5.87 -22.79
C SER A 32 -13.76 -6.16 -24.16
N GLN A 33 -13.24 -7.15 -24.87
CA GLN A 33 -13.75 -7.58 -26.18
C GLN A 33 -14.89 -8.60 -26.05
N TYR A 34 -14.86 -9.42 -24.99
CA TYR A 34 -15.81 -10.51 -24.74
C TYR A 34 -16.30 -10.45 -23.28
N PRO A 35 -17.30 -9.60 -22.96
CA PRO A 35 -17.76 -9.42 -21.59
C PRO A 35 -18.30 -10.70 -20.92
N GLU A 36 -18.74 -11.69 -21.70
CA GLU A 36 -19.29 -12.97 -21.23
C GLU A 36 -18.25 -13.78 -20.44
N ILE A 37 -16.97 -13.65 -20.78
CA ILE A 37 -15.89 -14.38 -20.08
C ILE A 37 -15.50 -13.75 -18.75
N ARG A 38 -16.03 -12.57 -18.40
CA ARG A 38 -15.68 -11.85 -17.17
C ARG A 38 -15.89 -12.70 -15.91
N LYS A 39 -16.95 -13.50 -15.87
CA LYS A 39 -17.23 -14.37 -14.71
C LYS A 39 -16.16 -15.44 -14.54
N ALA A 40 -15.75 -16.08 -15.65
CA ALA A 40 -14.68 -17.07 -15.65
C ALA A 40 -13.32 -16.45 -15.31
N GLU A 41 -13.01 -15.26 -15.85
CA GLU A 41 -11.78 -14.53 -15.52
C GLU A 41 -11.71 -14.16 -14.03
N LYS A 42 -12.84 -13.76 -13.43
CA LYS A 42 -12.91 -13.40 -12.01
C LYS A 42 -12.80 -14.59 -11.07
N SER A 43 -13.23 -15.79 -11.49
CA SER A 43 -13.03 -17.02 -10.72
C SER A 43 -11.56 -17.46 -10.63
N LEU A 44 -10.66 -16.86 -11.42
CA LEU A 44 -9.23 -17.16 -11.37
C LEU A 44 -8.50 -16.30 -10.33
N PRO A 45 -7.48 -16.88 -9.67
CA PRO A 45 -6.53 -16.11 -8.89
C PRO A 45 -5.84 -15.03 -9.74
N LEU A 46 -5.49 -13.92 -9.09
CA LEU A 46 -4.75 -12.82 -9.71
C LEU A 46 -3.32 -12.80 -9.17
N HIS A 47 -2.34 -12.86 -10.08
CA HIS A 47 -0.92 -12.78 -9.75
C HIS A 47 -0.38 -11.41 -10.12
N LEU A 48 0.21 -10.72 -9.14
CA LEU A 48 0.75 -9.38 -9.27
C LEU A 48 2.19 -9.35 -8.75
N ASP A 49 3.02 -8.50 -9.35
CA ASP A 49 4.29 -8.13 -8.74
C ASP A 49 4.06 -7.09 -7.63
N THR A 50 3.10 -6.18 -7.81
CA THR A 50 2.79 -5.14 -6.83
C THR A 50 1.30 -4.84 -6.79
N LEU A 51 0.75 -4.83 -5.57
CA LEU A 51 -0.55 -4.28 -5.23
C LEU A 51 -0.31 -3.13 -4.26
N ARG A 52 -0.55 -1.89 -4.70
CA ARG A 52 -0.43 -0.70 -3.85
C ARG A 52 -1.79 -0.07 -3.66
N ILE A 53 -2.15 0.20 -2.41
CA ILE A 53 -3.36 0.91 -2.01
C ILE A 53 -2.89 2.23 -1.38
N ALA A 54 -3.23 3.34 -2.01
CA ALA A 54 -2.70 4.63 -1.61
C ALA A 54 -3.72 5.73 -1.77
N VAL A 55 -3.55 6.84 -1.05
CA VAL A 55 -4.49 7.97 -1.06
C VAL A 55 -4.77 8.50 -2.48
N ASP A 56 -3.83 8.39 -3.41
CA ASP A 56 -4.05 8.77 -4.79
C ASP A 56 -4.91 7.74 -5.56
N GLY A 57 -4.71 6.44 -5.35
CA GLY A 57 -5.46 5.38 -6.01
C GLY A 57 -5.04 3.96 -5.64
N ILE A 58 -5.34 3.02 -6.52
CA ILE A 58 -4.91 1.63 -6.42
C ILE A 58 -4.00 1.31 -7.60
N GLN A 59 -2.86 0.69 -7.35
CA GLN A 59 -1.91 0.29 -8.38
C GLN A 59 -1.84 -1.24 -8.44
N LEU A 60 -1.98 -1.76 -9.66
CA LEU A 60 -1.78 -3.16 -10.01
C LEU A 60 -0.61 -3.23 -10.98
N ASN A 61 0.50 -3.82 -10.55
CA ASN A 61 1.77 -3.81 -11.29
C ASN A 61 2.17 -2.38 -11.68
N GLU A 62 2.20 -2.05 -12.97
CA GLU A 62 2.59 -0.73 -13.49
C GLU A 62 1.41 0.22 -13.71
N ALA A 63 0.17 -0.28 -13.63
CA ALA A 63 -1.03 0.50 -13.88
C ALA A 63 -1.58 1.08 -12.56
N ILE A 64 -1.68 2.39 -12.50
CA ILE A 64 -2.32 3.12 -11.39
C ILE A 64 -3.75 3.44 -11.82
N TYR A 65 -4.71 3.27 -10.91
CA TYR A 65 -6.12 3.58 -11.10
C TYR A 65 -6.56 4.55 -10.02
N HIS A 66 -7.02 5.73 -10.43
CA HIS A 66 -7.53 6.75 -9.53
C HIS A 66 -8.86 7.31 -10.02
N LEU A 67 -9.64 7.77 -9.05
CA LEU A 67 -10.90 8.47 -9.30
C LEU A 67 -10.65 9.97 -9.27
N VAL A 68 -11.04 10.64 -10.35
CA VAL A 68 -11.03 12.09 -10.43
C VAL A 68 -12.45 12.60 -10.58
N ARG A 69 -12.83 13.52 -9.69
CA ARG A 69 -14.06 14.31 -9.85
C ARG A 69 -13.73 15.55 -10.67
N ARG A 70 -14.37 15.68 -11.83
CA ARG A 70 -14.30 16.88 -12.68
C ARG A 70 -15.58 17.67 -12.50
N ILE A 71 -15.47 18.98 -12.38
CA ILE A 71 -16.62 19.88 -12.25
C ILE A 71 -16.93 20.40 -13.64
N SER A 72 -18.19 20.28 -14.06
CA SER A 72 -18.51 20.40 -15.48
C SER A 72 -18.36 21.83 -16.03
N TYR A 73 -18.32 22.89 -15.22
CA TYR A 73 -18.34 24.27 -15.75
C TYR A 73 -17.71 25.36 -14.86
N GLN A 74 -16.82 25.07 -13.90
CA GLN A 74 -16.22 26.11 -13.04
C GLN A 74 -14.71 25.96 -12.84
N ASN A 75 -13.98 27.06 -13.05
CA ASN A 75 -12.52 27.18 -12.93
C ASN A 75 -11.94 27.01 -11.51
N SER A 76 -12.75 26.71 -10.50
CA SER A 76 -12.31 26.20 -9.19
C SER A 76 -13.48 26.22 -8.22
N VAL A 77 -14.12 25.07 -8.00
CA VAL A 77 -14.73 24.91 -6.68
C VAL A 77 -13.57 24.79 -5.68
N PRO A 78 -13.57 25.54 -4.57
CA PRO A 78 -12.53 25.41 -3.58
C PRO A 78 -12.48 23.95 -3.14
N TYR A 79 -11.34 23.28 -3.37
CA TYR A 79 -11.07 21.89 -2.98
C TYR A 79 -11.54 21.58 -1.54
N LYS A 80 -11.50 22.60 -0.66
CA LYS A 80 -12.06 22.63 0.69
C LYS A 80 -13.52 22.14 0.81
N LYS A 81 -14.43 22.46 -0.12
CA LYS A 81 -15.85 22.02 -0.05
C LYS A 81 -16.03 20.54 -0.36
N LEU A 82 -15.22 19.97 -1.25
CA LEU A 82 -15.21 18.54 -1.56
C LEU A 82 -14.76 17.72 -0.35
N ILE A 83 -13.66 18.16 0.28
CA ILE A 83 -13.14 17.54 1.50
C ILE A 83 -14.23 17.52 2.59
N GLN A 84 -14.93 18.63 2.82
CA GLN A 84 -15.99 18.69 3.85
C GLN A 84 -17.14 17.69 3.60
N TRP A 85 -17.53 17.47 2.36
CA TRP A 85 -18.59 16.51 2.04
C TRP A 85 -18.11 15.06 2.19
N ASP A 86 -16.89 14.73 1.73
CA ASP A 86 -16.32 13.40 1.96
C ASP A 86 -16.09 13.14 3.46
N LEU A 87 -15.68 14.17 4.24
CA LEU A 87 -15.59 14.13 5.71
C LEU A 87 -16.95 13.86 6.36
N LYS A 88 -18.03 14.49 5.85
CA LYS A 88 -19.37 14.33 6.39
C LYS A 88 -19.87 12.89 6.28
N ASN A 89 -19.57 12.20 5.20
CA ASN A 89 -20.02 10.81 4.98
C ASN A 89 -19.08 9.76 5.61
N ARG A 90 -18.11 10.17 6.47
CA ARG A 90 -17.20 9.23 7.13
C ARG A 90 -17.82 8.40 8.24
N HIS A 91 -18.99 8.78 8.76
CA HIS A 91 -19.76 7.93 9.67
C HIS A 91 -20.25 6.65 9.00
N GLU A 92 -20.08 6.51 7.69
CA GLU A 92 -20.31 5.28 6.95
C GLU A 92 -19.19 4.25 7.09
N VAL A 93 -18.11 4.49 7.87
CA VAL A 93 -17.11 3.46 8.18
C VAL A 93 -17.83 2.26 8.79
N LEU A 94 -17.80 1.15 8.07
CA LEU A 94 -18.39 -0.12 8.50
C LEU A 94 -17.29 -1.02 9.07
N PRO A 95 -17.65 -2.03 9.89
CA PRO A 95 -16.72 -3.09 10.26
C PRO A 95 -16.02 -3.68 9.02
N GLY A 96 -14.68 -3.75 9.05
CA GLY A 96 -13.85 -4.22 7.93
C GLY A 96 -13.30 -3.12 7.01
N ASP A 97 -13.64 -1.85 7.26
CA ASP A 97 -12.98 -0.71 6.63
C ASP A 97 -11.66 -0.37 7.33
N PHE A 98 -10.69 0.11 6.58
CA PHE A 98 -9.52 0.80 7.15
C PHE A 98 -9.27 2.11 6.41
N CYS A 99 -8.60 3.04 7.08
CA CYS A 99 -8.33 4.36 6.55
C CYS A 99 -6.86 4.49 6.17
N VAL A 100 -6.56 5.04 5.00
CA VAL A 100 -5.19 5.44 4.67
C VAL A 100 -5.11 6.97 4.76
N GLY A 101 -4.33 7.45 5.74
CA GLY A 101 -3.86 8.85 5.84
C GLY A 101 -4.09 9.63 7.12
N PHE A 102 -3.61 10.89 7.15
CA PHE A 102 -3.57 11.77 8.34
C PHE A 102 -4.88 12.57 8.57
N PRO A 103 -5.19 12.97 9.83
CA PRO A 103 -5.10 12.22 11.09
C PRO A 103 -6.47 11.60 11.40
N GLN A 104 -6.48 10.32 11.78
CA GLN A 104 -7.66 9.64 12.31
C GLN A 104 -8.27 10.47 13.47
N GLY A 105 -7.49 10.90 14.47
CA GLY A 105 -8.02 11.59 15.67
C GLY A 105 -8.58 13.01 15.50
N TYR A 106 -8.09 13.83 14.57
CA TYR A 106 -8.55 15.24 14.43
C TYR A 106 -9.86 15.36 13.63
N ILE A 107 -10.19 14.30 12.88
CA ILE A 107 -11.29 14.31 11.92
C ILE A 107 -12.62 13.87 12.55
N PHE A 108 -12.58 13.03 13.59
CA PHE A 108 -13.80 12.49 14.20
C PHE A 108 -14.58 13.49 15.07
N ASN A 109 -14.05 14.69 15.32
CA ASN A 109 -14.63 15.64 16.29
C ASN A 109 -15.39 16.83 15.67
N GLN A 110 -15.64 16.85 14.36
CA GLN A 110 -16.36 17.96 13.71
C GLN A 110 -17.82 17.61 13.38
N LYS A 111 -18.78 18.40 13.87
CA LYS A 111 -20.21 18.32 13.50
C LYS A 111 -20.45 18.97 12.14
N PRO A 112 -20.90 18.26 11.08
CA PRO A 112 -21.03 18.87 9.75
C PRO A 112 -22.48 19.22 9.39
N PRO A 113 -22.78 20.46 8.94
CA PRO A 113 -24.08 20.81 8.35
C PRO A 113 -24.17 20.34 6.88
N THR A 114 -25.40 20.29 6.33
CA THR A 114 -25.82 20.03 4.91
C THR A 114 -25.96 18.59 4.41
N LYS A 115 -27.15 18.23 3.91
CA LYS A 115 -27.56 16.86 3.50
C LYS A 115 -27.35 16.51 2.02
N ASN A 116 -26.94 17.45 1.15
CA ASN A 116 -26.84 17.24 -0.30
C ASN A 116 -25.43 17.54 -0.85
N PRO A 117 -24.96 16.84 -1.90
CA PRO A 117 -23.73 17.19 -2.59
C PRO A 117 -23.88 18.59 -3.23
N PRO A 118 -22.91 19.50 -3.06
CA PRO A 118 -23.11 20.90 -3.39
C PRO A 118 -23.05 21.23 -4.89
N PHE A 119 -22.58 20.33 -5.76
CA PHE A 119 -22.34 20.62 -7.19
C PHE A 119 -22.55 19.41 -8.11
N ALA A 120 -22.84 19.66 -9.40
CA ALA A 120 -22.76 18.65 -10.45
C ALA A 120 -21.29 18.40 -10.83
N TRP A 121 -20.78 17.20 -10.55
CA TRP A 121 -19.48 16.73 -10.99
C TRP A 121 -19.62 15.43 -11.78
N THR A 122 -18.58 15.08 -12.52
CA THR A 122 -18.46 13.81 -13.22
C THR A 122 -17.24 13.06 -12.71
N THR A 123 -17.44 11.79 -12.39
CA THR A 123 -16.43 10.89 -11.83
C THR A 123 -15.81 10.11 -12.98
N VAL A 124 -14.51 10.32 -13.18
CA VAL A 124 -13.74 9.67 -14.23
C VAL A 124 -12.78 8.66 -13.60
N LEU A 125 -12.71 7.47 -14.19
CA LEU A 125 -11.63 6.53 -13.90
C LEU A 125 -10.48 6.83 -14.85
N GLN A 126 -9.35 7.23 -14.28
CA GLN A 126 -8.11 7.43 -15.02
C GLN A 126 -7.16 6.26 -14.77
N THR A 127 -6.29 6.00 -15.75
CA THR A 127 -5.16 5.13 -15.55
C THR A 127 -3.87 5.81 -15.98
N ASP A 128 -2.88 5.71 -15.11
CA ASP A 128 -1.53 6.14 -15.40
C ASP A 128 -0.67 4.89 -15.51
N LEU A 129 -0.13 4.66 -16.71
CA LEU A 129 1.04 3.80 -16.86
C LEU A 129 2.23 4.64 -16.44
N ARG A 130 3.21 4.07 -15.73
CA ARG A 130 4.44 4.76 -15.29
C ARG A 130 5.29 5.42 -16.40
N ASN A 131 4.84 5.38 -17.65
CA ASN A 131 5.44 6.10 -18.76
C ASN A 131 4.82 7.51 -18.86
N PRO A 132 5.57 8.59 -18.56
CA PRO A 132 5.05 9.86 -18.02
C PRO A 132 4.38 10.80 -19.04
N LYS A 133 3.74 10.30 -20.11
CA LYS A 133 3.20 11.18 -21.18
C LYS A 133 1.79 10.87 -21.70
N SER A 134 1.06 9.94 -21.09
CA SER A 134 -0.34 9.75 -21.49
C SER A 134 -1.24 9.35 -20.32
N ASP A 135 -1.83 10.36 -19.66
CA ASP A 135 -3.03 10.17 -18.86
C ASP A 135 -4.12 9.62 -19.79
N LYS A 136 -4.32 8.29 -19.77
CA LYS A 136 -5.36 7.67 -20.59
C LYS A 136 -6.63 7.64 -19.78
N ILE A 137 -7.62 8.44 -20.20
CA ILE A 137 -8.99 8.30 -19.70
C ILE A 137 -9.48 6.92 -20.14
N LEU A 138 -9.70 6.02 -19.19
CA LEU A 138 -10.24 4.68 -19.48
C LEU A 138 -11.72 4.75 -19.84
N GLY A 139 -12.43 5.73 -19.27
CA GLY A 139 -13.82 6.00 -19.59
C GLY A 139 -14.50 6.82 -18.49
N TYR A 140 -15.66 7.35 -18.84
CA TYR A 140 -16.59 7.92 -17.87
C TYR A 140 -17.24 6.78 -17.09
N LEU A 141 -17.25 6.89 -15.76
CA LEU A 141 -18.05 5.96 -14.96
C LEU A 141 -19.53 6.33 -15.13
N PRO A 142 -20.45 5.36 -14.97
CA PRO A 142 -21.88 5.66 -15.01
C PRO A 142 -22.24 6.78 -14.02
N SER A 143 -23.19 7.65 -14.36
CA SER A 143 -23.56 8.83 -13.56
C SER A 143 -23.99 8.52 -12.12
N VAL A 144 -24.30 7.25 -11.81
CA VAL A 144 -24.50 6.78 -10.43
C VAL A 144 -23.28 7.07 -9.54
N TYR A 145 -22.06 7.03 -10.08
CA TYR A 145 -20.83 7.32 -9.34
C TYR A 145 -20.73 8.79 -8.92
N ASP A 146 -21.38 9.69 -9.65
CA ASP A 146 -21.37 11.13 -9.37
C ASP A 146 -22.16 11.47 -8.09
N LYS A 147 -23.04 10.57 -7.64
CA LYS A 147 -23.83 10.80 -6.42
C LYS A 147 -23.27 10.07 -5.20
N LEU A 148 -22.24 9.23 -5.37
CA LEU A 148 -21.68 8.41 -4.29
C LEU A 148 -20.55 9.14 -3.56
N PRO A 149 -20.42 8.97 -2.24
CA PRO A 149 -19.19 9.34 -1.52
C PRO A 149 -17.95 8.79 -2.23
N ILE A 150 -16.84 9.53 -2.26
CA ILE A 150 -15.70 9.14 -3.12
C ILE A 150 -15.14 7.78 -2.71
N HIS A 151 -15.18 7.48 -1.41
CA HIS A 151 -14.75 6.21 -0.86
C HIS A 151 -15.69 5.04 -1.25
N VAL A 152 -17.00 5.28 -1.35
CA VAL A 152 -17.97 4.27 -1.86
C VAL A 152 -17.77 4.05 -3.36
N ALA A 153 -17.57 5.12 -4.13
CA ALA A 153 -17.20 5.03 -5.54
C ALA A 153 -15.89 4.24 -5.72
N PHE A 154 -14.89 4.55 -4.89
CA PHE A 154 -13.59 3.88 -4.92
C PHE A 154 -13.70 2.41 -4.52
N LYS A 155 -14.49 2.06 -3.50
CA LYS A 155 -14.83 0.67 -3.17
C LYS A 155 -15.34 -0.06 -4.41
N LYS A 156 -16.27 0.52 -5.15
CA LYS A 156 -16.80 -0.11 -6.37
C LYS A 156 -15.73 -0.32 -7.43
N VAL A 157 -14.80 0.63 -7.59
CA VAL A 157 -13.63 0.47 -8.47
C VAL A 157 -12.74 -0.68 -8.01
N VAL A 158 -12.34 -0.70 -6.73
CA VAL A 158 -11.52 -1.77 -6.14
C VAL A 158 -12.21 -3.13 -6.30
N ASN A 159 -13.51 -3.21 -6.03
CA ASN A 159 -14.30 -4.41 -6.24
C ASN A 159 -14.34 -4.83 -7.72
N GLY A 160 -14.45 -3.86 -8.63
CA GLY A 160 -14.38 -4.10 -10.08
C GLY A 160 -13.02 -4.61 -10.53
N LEU A 161 -11.93 -4.11 -9.96
CA LEU A 161 -10.56 -4.48 -10.30
C LEU A 161 -10.18 -5.84 -9.70
N ILE A 162 -10.30 -5.98 -8.38
CA ILE A 162 -9.75 -7.11 -7.63
C ILE A 162 -10.78 -7.91 -6.82
N GLY A 163 -12.02 -7.42 -6.70
CA GLY A 163 -13.09 -8.13 -6.00
C GLY A 163 -13.59 -9.37 -6.73
N ASN A 164 -14.31 -10.21 -5.97
CA ASN A 164 -14.84 -11.53 -6.36
C ASN A 164 -13.77 -12.53 -6.84
N ARG A 165 -12.51 -12.31 -6.45
CA ARG A 165 -11.43 -13.24 -6.75
C ARG A 165 -11.21 -14.16 -5.55
N PRO A 166 -10.95 -15.46 -5.78
CA PRO A 166 -10.70 -16.39 -4.68
C PRO A 166 -9.42 -16.05 -3.91
N MET A 167 -8.40 -15.52 -4.61
CA MET A 167 -7.10 -15.17 -4.03
C MET A 167 -6.37 -14.18 -4.93
N ILE A 168 -5.61 -13.28 -4.31
CA ILE A 168 -4.62 -12.43 -4.97
C ILE A 168 -3.25 -12.83 -4.45
N TYR A 169 -2.36 -13.22 -5.35
CA TYR A 169 -0.95 -13.43 -5.04
C TYR A 169 -0.20 -12.17 -5.43
N THR A 170 0.53 -11.57 -4.49
CA THR A 170 1.38 -10.41 -4.78
C THR A 170 2.75 -10.57 -4.14
N LYS A 171 3.82 -10.19 -4.85
CA LYS A 171 5.14 -10.09 -4.19
C LYS A 171 5.13 -8.97 -3.15
N LYS A 172 4.50 -7.84 -3.49
CA LYS A 172 4.45 -6.66 -2.62
C LYS A 172 3.04 -6.12 -2.47
N LEU A 173 2.54 -6.12 -1.24
CA LEU A 173 1.37 -5.37 -0.81
C LEU A 173 1.83 -4.07 -0.14
N ALA A 174 1.46 -2.92 -0.69
CA ALA A 174 1.88 -1.64 -0.15
C ALA A 174 0.69 -0.76 0.22
N PHE A 175 0.79 -0.10 1.38
CA PHE A 175 -0.11 0.94 1.83
C PHE A 175 0.69 2.23 1.86
N GLU A 176 0.33 3.19 1.03
CA GLU A 176 1.10 4.43 0.91
C GLU A 176 0.22 5.65 1.15
N HIS A 177 0.70 6.53 2.02
CA HIS A 177 0.18 7.88 2.08
C HIS A 177 0.92 8.78 1.08
N LEU A 178 0.28 9.87 0.68
CA LEU A 178 0.97 10.97 0.03
C LEU A 178 2.05 11.50 0.97
N SER A 179 3.17 12.00 0.44
CA SER A 179 4.15 12.65 1.31
C SER A 179 3.48 13.82 2.05
N ILE A 180 3.99 14.20 3.22
CA ILE A 180 3.45 15.35 3.99
C ILE A 180 3.38 16.60 3.11
N TRP A 181 4.38 16.79 2.25
CA TRP A 181 4.46 17.90 1.29
C TRP A 181 3.33 17.86 0.27
N ASP A 182 3.03 16.68 -0.30
CA ASP A 182 1.91 16.49 -1.22
C ASP A 182 0.56 16.65 -0.50
N ALA A 183 0.50 16.30 0.79
CA ALA A 183 -0.71 16.38 1.60
C ALA A 183 -1.09 17.84 1.89
N GLU A 184 -0.14 18.74 2.13
CA GLU A 184 -0.44 20.16 2.36
C GLU A 184 -0.98 20.83 1.10
N GLU A 185 -0.37 20.58 -0.06
CA GLU A 185 -0.84 21.11 -1.35
C GLU A 185 -2.20 20.53 -1.77
N ARG A 186 -2.43 19.25 -1.46
CA ARG A 186 -3.67 18.54 -1.79
C ARG A 186 -4.66 18.48 -0.64
N GLY A 187 -4.52 19.28 0.41
CA GLY A 187 -5.54 19.45 1.45
C GLY A 187 -5.82 18.24 2.37
N GLY A 188 -4.80 17.46 2.72
CA GLY A 188 -4.83 16.50 3.82
C GLY A 188 -5.83 15.36 3.62
N VAL A 189 -5.84 14.77 2.42
CA VAL A 189 -6.83 13.74 2.07
C VAL A 189 -6.47 12.41 2.73
N SER A 190 -7.19 12.05 3.79
CA SER A 190 -7.38 10.65 4.15
C SER A 190 -8.45 10.04 3.26
N LYS A 191 -8.24 8.80 2.81
CA LYS A 191 -9.24 8.01 2.07
C LYS A 191 -9.63 6.79 2.89
N ILE A 192 -10.93 6.52 2.94
CA ILE A 192 -11.49 5.29 3.51
C ILE A 192 -11.43 4.23 2.41
N TYR A 193 -10.81 3.08 2.72
CA TYR A 193 -10.78 1.93 1.84
C TYR A 193 -11.66 0.85 2.45
N ARG A 194 -12.71 0.50 1.72
CA ARG A 194 -13.51 -0.69 2.00
C ARG A 194 -13.05 -1.78 1.05
N LEU A 195 -12.33 -2.76 1.57
CA LEU A 195 -12.00 -3.95 0.79
C LEU A 195 -13.22 -4.88 0.72
N PRO A 196 -13.33 -5.73 -0.31
CA PRO A 196 -14.31 -6.81 -0.34
C PRO A 196 -14.12 -7.73 0.87
N VAL A 197 -15.23 -8.17 1.48
CA VAL A 197 -15.24 -8.96 2.73
C VAL A 197 -14.61 -10.34 2.54
N ASP A 198 -14.74 -10.88 1.33
CA ASP A 198 -14.20 -12.17 0.89
C ASP A 198 -12.80 -12.06 0.28
N LEU A 199 -12.19 -10.88 0.27
CA LEU A 199 -10.88 -10.67 -0.32
C LEU A 199 -9.81 -11.44 0.46
N LYS A 200 -9.04 -12.25 -0.25
CA LYS A 200 -7.83 -12.91 0.27
C LYS A 200 -6.61 -12.49 -0.54
N ILE A 201 -5.55 -12.10 0.15
CA ILE A 201 -4.28 -11.65 -0.42
C ILE A 201 -3.14 -12.43 0.21
N GLN A 202 -2.48 -13.27 -0.58
CA GLN A 202 -1.17 -13.80 -0.21
C GLN A 202 -0.08 -12.82 -0.68
N ALA A 203 0.52 -12.12 0.27
CA ALA A 203 1.66 -11.24 0.03
C ALA A 203 2.97 -11.88 0.52
N GLU A 204 4.10 -11.57 -0.13
CA GLU A 204 5.42 -11.86 0.43
C GLU A 204 5.92 -10.70 1.29
N ILE A 205 5.69 -9.47 0.83
CA ILE A 205 6.12 -8.24 1.48
C ILE A 205 4.89 -7.39 1.78
N LEU A 206 4.74 -6.95 3.02
CA LEU A 206 3.80 -5.91 3.41
C LEU A 206 4.58 -4.64 3.75
N LYS A 207 4.25 -3.54 3.07
CA LYS A 207 4.93 -2.26 3.25
C LYS A 207 3.96 -1.15 3.57
N SER A 208 4.20 -0.40 4.64
CA SER A 208 3.62 0.93 4.84
C SER A 208 4.66 2.02 4.56
N CYS A 209 4.34 2.93 3.64
CA CYS A 209 5.16 4.11 3.35
C CYS A 209 4.42 5.36 3.81
N TRP A 210 5.10 6.22 4.57
CA TRP A 210 4.56 7.52 5.02
C TRP A 210 3.25 7.38 5.84
N PHE A 211 3.03 6.19 6.39
CA PHE A 211 1.84 5.77 7.10
C PHE A 211 2.23 4.68 8.11
N SER A 212 1.61 4.74 9.28
CA SER A 212 1.72 3.72 10.32
C SER A 212 0.32 3.21 10.63
N PHE A 213 0.19 1.90 10.75
CA PHE A 213 -1.07 1.26 11.12
C PHE A 213 -1.36 1.51 12.59
N SER A 214 -2.65 1.56 12.95
CA SER A 214 -3.07 1.21 14.30
C SER A 214 -3.07 -0.31 14.49
N TYR A 215 -3.18 -0.76 15.74
CA TYR A 215 -3.36 -2.19 16.03
C TYR A 215 -4.65 -2.73 15.40
N ASP A 216 -5.78 -2.02 15.56
CA ASP A 216 -7.07 -2.40 14.97
C ASP A 216 -7.03 -2.48 13.44
N GLU A 217 -6.26 -1.60 12.78
CA GLU A 217 -6.08 -1.67 11.33
C GLU A 217 -5.30 -2.92 10.94
N LEU A 218 -4.31 -3.35 11.73
CA LEU A 218 -3.63 -4.62 11.51
C LEU A 218 -4.53 -5.82 11.75
N ASP A 219 -5.47 -5.76 12.69
CA ASP A 219 -6.49 -6.80 12.85
C ASP A 219 -7.33 -6.93 11.57
N VAL A 220 -7.81 -5.82 11.01
CA VAL A 220 -8.54 -5.82 9.72
C VAL A 220 -7.67 -6.40 8.60
N ILE A 221 -6.41 -5.97 8.48
CA ILE A 221 -5.48 -6.49 7.47
C ILE A 221 -5.19 -7.99 7.69
N SER A 222 -5.16 -8.48 8.93
CA SER A 222 -4.95 -9.90 9.22
C SER A 222 -6.06 -10.77 8.63
N THR A 223 -7.30 -10.27 8.59
CA THR A 223 -8.45 -11.02 8.07
C THR A 223 -8.39 -11.26 6.57
N ILE A 224 -7.69 -10.40 5.82
CA ILE A 224 -7.55 -10.50 4.36
C ILE A 224 -6.24 -11.16 3.95
N LEU A 225 -5.24 -11.24 4.83
CA LEU A 225 -3.97 -11.86 4.49
C LEU A 225 -4.10 -13.39 4.38
N GLY A 226 -3.36 -13.95 3.44
CA GLY A 226 -3.19 -15.38 3.28
C GLY A 226 -2.46 -16.00 4.47
N PRO A 227 -2.54 -17.33 4.64
CA PRO A 227 -2.03 -18.02 5.83
C PRO A 227 -0.50 -18.09 5.90
N LYS A 228 0.23 -17.86 4.80
CA LYS A 228 1.70 -17.91 4.85
C LYS A 228 2.24 -16.63 5.49
N PRO A 229 3.22 -16.76 6.42
CA PRO A 229 3.91 -15.61 7.00
C PRO A 229 4.51 -14.69 5.93
N LEU A 230 4.66 -13.42 6.30
CA LEU A 230 5.34 -12.43 5.46
C LEU A 230 6.84 -12.66 5.51
N LYS A 231 7.49 -12.59 4.35
CA LYS A 231 8.97 -12.53 4.28
C LYS A 231 9.49 -11.20 4.79
N GLU A 232 8.74 -10.13 4.59
CA GLU A 232 9.10 -8.80 5.09
C GLU A 232 7.86 -8.00 5.49
N PHE A 233 7.86 -7.46 6.71
CA PHE A 233 6.97 -6.40 7.15
C PHE A 233 7.76 -5.10 7.26
N SER A 234 7.31 -4.04 6.60
CA SER A 234 8.08 -2.81 6.45
C SER A 234 7.23 -1.62 6.86
N THR A 235 7.64 -0.85 7.88
CA THR A 235 6.81 0.23 8.44
C THR A 235 7.62 1.38 9.05
N GLN A 236 7.00 2.55 9.22
CA GLN A 236 7.59 3.65 9.97
C GLN A 236 7.50 3.43 11.47
N LEU A 237 8.52 3.89 12.19
CA LEU A 237 8.55 3.89 13.64
C LEU A 237 7.72 5.05 14.21
N ASP A 238 6.40 4.93 14.13
CA ASP A 238 5.45 5.93 14.63
C ASP A 238 4.59 5.41 15.79
N ASN A 239 4.44 4.09 15.93
CA ASN A 239 3.63 3.46 16.96
C ASN A 239 4.32 2.19 17.46
N TYR A 240 4.52 2.07 18.77
CA TYR A 240 5.11 0.87 19.38
C TYR A 240 4.10 -0.26 19.57
N GLU A 241 2.82 0.06 19.71
CA GLU A 241 1.78 -0.91 20.03
C GLU A 241 1.69 -2.00 18.95
N ILE A 242 1.88 -1.61 17.68
CA ILE A 242 1.79 -2.53 16.55
C ILE A 242 2.86 -3.62 16.57
N PHE A 243 4.02 -3.42 17.19
CA PHE A 243 5.09 -4.42 17.17
C PHE A 243 4.77 -5.68 17.99
N THR A 244 3.72 -5.62 18.81
CA THR A 244 3.17 -6.79 19.50
C THR A 244 2.16 -7.56 18.66
N HIS A 245 1.76 -7.03 17.49
CA HIS A 245 0.76 -7.63 16.65
C HIS A 245 1.28 -8.92 15.97
N PRO A 246 0.49 -10.01 15.90
CA PRO A 246 0.93 -11.29 15.34
C PRO A 246 1.48 -11.22 13.91
N ILE A 247 0.93 -10.39 13.04
CA ILE A 247 1.46 -10.19 11.67
C ILE A 247 2.94 -9.78 11.70
N ILE A 248 3.30 -8.88 12.61
CA ILE A 248 4.66 -8.36 12.69
C ILE A 248 5.57 -9.39 13.35
N LEU A 249 5.16 -9.94 14.50
CA LEU A 249 5.93 -10.94 15.23
C LEU A 249 6.23 -12.20 14.40
N ASN A 250 5.28 -12.61 13.56
CA ASN A 250 5.42 -13.78 12.70
C ASN A 250 6.12 -13.47 11.37
N SER A 251 6.45 -12.22 11.07
CA SER A 251 7.18 -11.89 9.84
C SER A 251 8.63 -12.38 9.93
N GLU A 252 9.20 -12.83 8.82
CA GLU A 252 10.61 -13.28 8.80
C GLU A 252 11.57 -12.10 8.99
N LYS A 253 11.15 -10.87 8.64
CA LYS A 253 11.96 -9.67 8.69
C LYS A 253 11.12 -8.43 8.92
N LEU A 254 11.50 -7.62 9.90
CA LEU A 254 10.92 -6.32 10.18
C LEU A 254 11.84 -5.21 9.66
N VAL A 255 11.38 -4.44 8.67
CA VAL A 255 12.08 -3.25 8.17
C VAL A 255 11.46 -2.00 8.78
N LEU A 256 12.24 -1.27 9.58
CA LEU A 256 11.81 0.00 10.17
C LEU A 256 12.35 1.18 9.37
N TRP A 257 11.48 2.15 9.12
CA TRP A 257 11.79 3.43 8.50
C TRP A 257 11.69 4.56 9.52
N CYS A 258 12.37 5.67 9.22
CA CYS A 258 12.28 6.88 10.05
C CYS A 258 10.82 7.31 10.22
N GLY A 259 10.39 7.30 11.48
CA GLY A 259 9.11 7.79 11.93
C GLY A 259 9.28 8.95 12.91
N ARG A 260 8.25 9.14 13.73
CA ARG A 260 8.08 10.23 14.70
C ARG A 260 8.54 9.85 16.10
N MET A 261 8.61 8.56 16.42
CA MET A 261 9.04 8.09 17.73
C MET A 261 10.55 7.92 17.75
N ASP A 262 11.15 8.23 18.90
CA ASP A 262 12.53 7.84 19.18
C ASP A 262 12.59 6.33 19.29
N PHE A 263 13.64 5.74 18.72
CA PHE A 263 13.83 4.30 18.68
C PHE A 263 14.25 3.73 20.03
N ASP A 264 13.51 2.74 20.51
CA ASP A 264 13.72 2.02 21.75
C ASP A 264 13.69 0.53 21.45
N HIS A 265 14.86 -0.09 21.43
CA HIS A 265 15.01 -1.52 21.12
C HIS A 265 14.33 -2.41 22.15
N GLN A 266 14.18 -1.97 23.40
CA GLN A 266 13.56 -2.78 24.46
C GLN A 266 12.06 -2.99 24.20
N ARG A 267 11.46 -2.12 23.39
CA ARG A 267 10.03 -2.16 23.04
C ARG A 267 9.73 -2.92 21.76
N ILE A 268 10.74 -3.41 21.04
CA ILE A 268 10.58 -4.11 19.77
C ILE A 268 11.13 -5.53 19.89
N ASN A 269 10.22 -6.47 20.16
CA ASN A 269 10.56 -7.88 20.23
C ASN A 269 10.46 -8.54 18.85
N HIS A 270 11.46 -8.32 18.00
CA HIS A 270 11.55 -8.98 16.70
C HIS A 270 12.98 -9.44 16.42
N ARG A 271 13.16 -10.70 16.00
CA ARG A 271 14.50 -11.29 15.83
C ARG A 271 15.29 -10.59 14.73
N HIS A 272 14.67 -10.37 13.57
CA HIS A 272 15.35 -9.84 12.39
C HIS A 272 14.87 -8.42 12.06
N ILE A 273 15.52 -7.41 12.64
CA ILE A 273 15.19 -6.00 12.41
C ILE A 273 16.20 -5.37 11.46
N HIS A 274 15.71 -4.67 10.45
CA HIS A 274 16.48 -3.93 9.46
C HIS A 274 16.07 -2.45 9.49
N LEU A 275 17.02 -1.54 9.68
CA LEU A 275 16.75 -0.10 9.74
C LEU A 275 17.03 0.57 8.39
N LYS A 276 16.09 1.39 7.90
CA LYS A 276 16.20 2.07 6.60
C LYS A 276 15.94 3.58 6.67
N ASN A 277 16.76 4.38 5.96
CA ASN A 277 16.64 5.84 5.88
C ASN A 277 16.63 6.56 7.25
N HIS A 278 17.37 6.06 8.23
CA HIS A 278 17.36 6.60 9.59
C HIS A 278 18.58 7.48 9.87
N TRP A 279 18.50 8.74 9.48
CA TRP A 279 19.47 9.74 9.93
C TRP A 279 19.30 10.12 11.41
N ARG A 280 18.12 9.84 12.00
CA ARG A 280 17.81 10.11 13.42
C ARG A 280 18.20 8.98 14.38
N ILE A 281 18.54 7.78 13.90
CA ILE A 281 18.88 6.63 14.77
C ILE A 281 20.40 6.48 14.91
N THR A 282 21.21 7.45 14.47
CA THR A 282 22.67 7.32 14.63
C THR A 282 23.06 7.12 16.09
N GLY A 283 22.57 7.95 17.01
CA GLY A 283 22.82 7.80 18.45
C GLY A 283 22.18 6.55 19.08
N LEU A 284 21.10 6.05 18.49
CA LEU A 284 20.38 4.89 19.01
C LEU A 284 20.96 3.57 18.50
N ILE A 285 21.61 3.57 17.33
CA ILE A 285 22.44 2.46 16.87
C ILE A 285 23.64 2.29 17.79
N GLU A 286 24.23 3.38 18.28
CA GLU A 286 25.33 3.32 19.26
C GLU A 286 24.87 2.68 20.58
N GLU A 287 23.73 3.13 21.12
CA GLU A 287 23.15 2.56 22.34
C GLU A 287 22.76 1.09 22.15
N TRP A 288 22.18 0.75 21.00
CA TRP A 288 21.76 -0.62 20.68
C TRP A 288 22.94 -1.57 20.43
N ILE A 289 23.98 -1.09 19.78
CA ILE A 289 25.25 -1.83 19.64
C ILE A 289 25.93 -2.01 21.01
N GLY A 290 25.76 -1.04 21.91
CA GLY A 290 26.29 -1.06 23.26
C GLY A 290 25.52 -1.97 24.22
N SER A 291 24.27 -2.32 23.94
CA SER A 291 23.50 -3.24 24.78
C SER A 291 23.88 -4.69 24.48
N ASP A 292 24.31 -5.44 25.50
CA ASP A 292 24.83 -6.82 25.39
C ASP A 292 23.77 -7.87 24.97
N HIS A 293 22.57 -7.44 24.55
CA HIS A 293 21.44 -8.33 24.34
C HIS A 293 21.68 -9.28 23.15
N ASP A 294 21.27 -10.54 23.30
CA ASP A 294 21.39 -11.61 22.29
C ASP A 294 20.26 -11.53 21.25
N VAL A 295 20.20 -10.41 20.52
CA VAL A 295 19.27 -10.31 19.40
C VAL A 295 20.07 -10.58 18.12
N GLU A 296 19.74 -11.67 17.40
CA GLU A 296 20.33 -12.02 16.11
C GLU A 296 19.88 -11.04 15.01
N MET A 297 20.52 -9.88 14.96
CA MET A 297 20.07 -8.77 14.13
C MET A 297 20.83 -8.68 12.82
N GLU A 298 20.08 -8.68 11.73
CA GLU A 298 20.61 -8.32 10.42
C GLU A 298 20.37 -6.84 10.15
N PHE A 299 21.31 -6.01 10.60
CA PHE A 299 21.34 -4.61 10.20
C PHE A 299 21.98 -4.51 8.82
N SER A 300 21.16 -4.24 7.81
CA SER A 300 21.60 -3.69 6.54
C SER A 300 20.92 -2.33 6.37
N GLY A 301 21.65 -1.32 5.91
CA GLY A 301 21.17 0.04 5.87
C GLY A 301 21.70 0.75 4.64
N ASN A 302 20.78 1.23 3.79
CA ASN A 302 21.13 2.19 2.75
C ASN A 302 20.83 3.58 3.27
N PHE A 303 21.85 4.33 3.67
CA PHE A 303 21.69 5.74 4.02
C PHE A 303 21.79 6.54 2.72
N LYS A 304 20.63 6.93 2.16
CA LYS A 304 20.61 7.94 1.11
C LYS A 304 20.46 9.31 1.76
N ALA A 305 21.56 10.07 1.83
CA ALA A 305 21.53 11.47 2.24
C ALA A 305 20.82 12.32 1.16
N VAL A 306 19.87 13.17 1.59
CA VAL A 306 19.00 13.94 0.68
C VAL A 306 19.39 15.42 0.63
N ASP A 307 20.31 15.93 1.46
CA ASP A 307 20.61 17.37 1.49
C ASP A 307 22.07 17.73 1.90
N LYS A 308 22.41 19.03 1.81
CA LYS A 308 23.74 19.67 1.95
C LYS A 308 24.54 19.35 3.23
N SER A 309 23.96 18.68 4.22
CA SER A 309 24.68 18.06 5.36
C SER A 309 25.35 16.73 5.01
N TYR A 310 25.41 16.39 3.71
CA TYR A 310 25.95 15.15 3.15
C TYR A 310 27.25 14.69 3.81
N TRP A 311 28.22 15.59 4.02
CA TRP A 311 29.52 15.21 4.58
C TRP A 311 29.44 14.75 6.04
N THR A 312 28.66 15.45 6.87
CA THR A 312 28.45 15.07 8.28
C THR A 312 27.67 13.77 8.40
N LEU A 313 26.67 13.56 7.53
CA LEU A 313 25.89 12.33 7.47
C LEU A 313 26.72 11.14 6.96
N LYS A 314 27.56 11.37 5.95
CA LYS A 314 28.46 10.36 5.39
C LYS A 314 29.51 9.92 6.41
N ALA A 315 30.12 10.88 7.12
CA ALA A 315 31.07 10.57 8.19
C ALA A 315 30.41 9.76 9.32
N HIS A 316 29.17 10.09 9.70
CA HIS A 316 28.40 9.30 10.67
C HIS A 316 28.06 7.90 10.15
N GLU A 317 27.64 7.79 8.90
CA GLU A 317 27.37 6.50 8.26
C GLU A 317 28.62 5.61 8.26
N GLU A 318 29.78 6.16 7.88
CA GLU A 318 31.07 5.45 7.90
C GLU A 318 31.45 5.01 9.32
N MET A 319 31.25 5.87 10.32
CA MET A 319 31.49 5.55 11.73
C MET A 319 30.60 4.40 12.22
N ILE A 320 29.30 4.45 11.92
CA ILE A 320 28.35 3.39 12.29
C ILE A 320 28.72 2.08 11.62
N LYS A 321 29.00 2.11 10.31
CA LYS A 321 29.45 0.93 9.57
C LYS A 321 30.72 0.33 10.18
N LYS A 322 31.67 1.17 10.62
CA LYS A 322 32.88 0.73 11.31
C LYS A 322 32.57 0.09 12.68
N MET A 323 31.73 0.71 13.50
CA MET A 323 31.31 0.15 14.80
C MET A 323 30.63 -1.21 14.63
N MET A 324 29.72 -1.30 13.67
CA MET A 324 29.05 -2.54 13.31
C MET A 324 30.01 -3.63 12.88
N TYR A 325 31.00 -3.29 12.04
CA TYR A 325 32.03 -4.23 11.61
C TYR A 325 32.85 -4.75 12.80
N LEU A 326 33.27 -3.87 13.72
CA LEU A 326 33.99 -4.28 14.92
C LEU A 326 33.15 -5.24 15.77
N LYS A 327 31.87 -4.95 15.98
CA LYS A 327 30.95 -5.78 16.76
C LYS A 327 30.62 -7.12 16.08
N LYS A 328 30.59 -7.14 14.75
CA LYS A 328 30.54 -8.38 13.98
C LYS A 328 31.77 -9.23 14.29
N CYS A 329 32.97 -8.65 14.26
CA CYS A 329 34.21 -9.36 14.58
C CYS A 329 34.20 -9.89 16.03
N GLU A 330 33.80 -9.06 17.00
CA GLU A 330 33.69 -9.44 18.42
C GLU A 330 32.72 -10.60 18.65
N SER A 331 31.57 -10.60 17.96
CA SER A 331 30.52 -11.63 18.13
C SER A 331 30.71 -12.88 17.27
N GLY A 332 31.75 -12.93 16.42
CA GLY A 332 31.93 -13.99 15.42
C GLY A 332 30.83 -14.01 14.35
N GLY A 333 30.22 -12.85 14.06
CA GLY A 333 29.16 -12.70 13.06
C GLY A 333 27.77 -13.17 13.49
N ARG A 334 27.60 -13.60 14.74
CA ARG A 334 26.29 -14.06 15.26
C ARG A 334 25.31 -12.91 15.48
N LYS A 335 25.78 -11.73 15.90
CA LYS A 335 24.92 -10.59 16.28
C LYS A 335 24.75 -9.54 15.18
N VAL A 336 25.71 -9.43 14.26
CA VAL A 336 25.70 -8.42 13.19
C VAL A 336 26.14 -9.06 11.89
N LYS A 337 25.26 -9.12 10.90
CA LYS A 337 25.59 -9.55 9.53
C LYS A 337 25.98 -8.35 8.66
N PRO A 338 26.97 -8.50 7.77
CA PRO A 338 27.36 -7.42 6.85
C PRO A 338 26.28 -7.22 5.78
N ASP A 339 26.13 -6.00 5.28
CA ASP A 339 25.43 -5.80 4.00
C ASP A 339 26.33 -6.33 2.88
N GLU A 340 25.98 -7.50 2.32
CA GLU A 340 26.76 -8.18 1.27
C GLU A 340 26.94 -7.33 0.00
N ARG A 341 26.21 -6.23 -0.17
CA ARG A 341 26.40 -5.29 -1.29
C ARG A 341 27.63 -4.40 -1.16
N PHE A 342 28.27 -4.38 0.01
CA PHE A 342 29.46 -3.58 0.32
C PHE A 342 30.56 -4.49 0.86
N VAL A 343 31.00 -5.47 0.05
CA VAL A 343 32.27 -6.14 0.29
C VAL A 343 33.38 -5.16 -0.13
N PHE A 344 34.17 -4.71 0.83
CA PHE A 344 35.34 -3.84 0.62
C PHE A 344 36.49 -4.59 -0.04
#